data_AF-A0A1N7L4P1-F1
#
_entry.id   AF-A0A1N7L4P1-F1
#
_cell.length_a   1.000
_cell.length_b   1.000
_cell.length_c   1.000
_cell.angle_alpha   90.00
_cell.angle_beta   90.00
_cell.angle_gamma   90.00
#
_symmetry.space_group_name_H-M   'P 1'
#
loop_
_entity.id
_entity.type
_entity.pdbx_description
1 polymer ?
#
loop_
_entity_poly.entity_id
_entity_poly.type
_entity_poly.pdbx_seq_one_letter_code
_entity_poly.pdbx_strand_id
1 'polypeptide(L)'
;MDQRIFQELKKSSELKLTQLNAEFSKVMEDDFNAILENSVNRMQREGRISSSDIDNAKRNINIYLEHLAQNRERQFGGRDILRYKSLNESKSSICPLWPIC
;
A
#
# COMPACT_ATOMS: atom_id res chain seq x y z
N MET A 1 -2.43 -17.75 -0.75
CA MET A 1 -2.09 -16.50 -0.07
C MET A 1 -1.86 -16.76 1.42
N ASP A 2 -0.79 -16.24 1.99
CA ASP A 2 -0.53 -16.27 3.44
C ASP A 2 -1.41 -15.23 4.13
N GLN A 3 -2.48 -15.69 4.81
CA GLN A 3 -3.42 -14.82 5.50
C GLN A 3 -2.74 -13.97 6.58
N ARG A 4 -1.71 -14.50 7.26
CA ARG A 4 -1.00 -13.79 8.32
C ARG A 4 -0.24 -12.61 7.76
N ILE A 5 0.56 -12.84 6.70
CA ILE A 5 1.33 -11.76 6.06
C ILE A 5 0.39 -10.70 5.50
N PHE A 6 -0.69 -11.10 4.83
CA PHE A 6 -1.68 -10.15 4.31
C PHE A 6 -2.24 -9.23 5.40
N GLN A 7 -2.64 -9.78 6.55
CA GLN A 7 -3.15 -9.00 7.68
C GLN A 7 -2.08 -8.07 8.28
N GLU A 8 -0.83 -8.51 8.36
CA GLU A 8 0.27 -7.66 8.81
C GLU A 8 0.50 -6.46 7.89
N LEU A 9 0.49 -6.68 6.56
CA LEU A 9 0.65 -5.62 5.58
C LEU A 9 -0.56 -4.67 5.58
N LYS A 10 -1.79 -5.21 5.66
CA LYS A 10 -3.03 -4.42 5.76
C LYS A 10 -3.03 -3.52 6.99
N LYS A 11 -2.72 -4.07 8.17
CA LYS A 11 -2.65 -3.29 9.41
C LYS A 11 -1.58 -2.20 9.35
N SER A 12 -0.41 -2.48 8.78
CA SER A 12 0.63 -1.46 8.56
C SER A 12 0.12 -0.33 7.67
N SER A 13 -0.63 -0.67 6.62
CA SER A 13 -1.18 0.29 5.67
C SER A 13 -2.23 1.20 6.30
N GLU A 14 -3.16 0.63 7.07
CA GLU A 14 -4.21 1.37 7.80
C GLU A 14 -3.61 2.35 8.83
N LEU A 15 -2.58 1.91 9.56
CA LEU A 15 -1.84 2.77 10.48
C LEU A 15 -1.20 3.95 9.72
N LYS A 16 -0.60 3.68 8.57
CA LYS A 16 0.05 4.72 7.77
C LYS A 16 -0.95 5.71 7.17
N LEU A 17 -2.08 5.25 6.65
CA LEU A 17 -3.16 6.11 6.17
C LEU A 17 -3.69 7.04 7.26
N THR A 18 -3.85 6.51 8.49
CA THR A 18 -4.25 7.30 9.66
C THR A 18 -3.23 8.40 9.96
N GLN A 19 -1.92 8.07 9.94
CA GLN A 19 -0.84 9.06 10.13
C GLN A 19 -0.82 10.15 9.05
N LEU A 20 -1.18 9.79 7.82
CA LEU A 20 -1.27 10.72 6.69
C LEU A 20 -2.55 11.56 6.69
N ASN A 21 -3.46 11.32 7.66
CA ASN A 21 -4.83 11.82 7.67
C ASN A 21 -5.52 11.58 6.31
N ALA A 22 -5.37 10.36 5.78
CA ALA A 22 -5.86 10.00 4.45
C ALA A 22 -6.70 8.74 4.49
N GLU A 23 -7.57 8.58 3.49
CA GLU A 23 -8.32 7.36 3.24
C GLU A 23 -8.40 7.06 1.75
N PHE A 24 -8.58 5.79 1.42
CA PHE A 24 -8.85 5.40 0.04
C PHE A 24 -10.30 5.73 -0.32
N SER A 25 -10.51 6.23 -1.53
CA SER A 25 -11.82 6.07 -2.17
C SER A 25 -12.14 4.59 -2.31
N LYS A 26 -13.42 4.21 -2.29
CA LYS A 26 -13.85 2.80 -2.36
C LYS A 26 -13.19 2.01 -3.52
N VAL A 27 -13.12 2.61 -4.71
CA VAL A 27 -12.46 1.99 -5.89
C VAL A 27 -10.96 1.76 -5.64
N MET A 28 -10.29 2.72 -5.01
CA MET A 28 -8.87 2.64 -4.67
C MET A 28 -8.58 1.60 -3.58
N GLU A 29 -9.52 1.37 -2.66
CA GLU A 29 -9.40 0.35 -1.62
C GLU A 29 -9.35 -1.06 -2.24
N ASP A 30 -10.23 -1.34 -3.19
CA ASP A 30 -10.24 -2.63 -3.91
C ASP A 30 -8.94 -2.85 -4.68
N ASP A 31 -8.45 -1.82 -5.40
CA ASP A 31 -7.17 -1.88 -6.11
C ASP A 31 -5.97 -2.07 -5.16
N PHE A 32 -5.99 -1.39 -4.02
CA PHE A 32 -4.94 -1.52 -3.01
C PHE A 32 -4.92 -2.92 -2.40
N ASN A 33 -6.09 -3.49 -2.10
CA ASN A 33 -6.18 -4.87 -1.62
C ASN A 33 -5.61 -5.84 -2.65
N ALA A 34 -5.91 -5.67 -3.94
CA ALA A 34 -5.32 -6.49 -5.01
C ALA A 34 -3.78 -6.37 -5.07
N ILE A 35 -3.22 -5.17 -4.85
CA ILE A 35 -1.76 -4.96 -4.74
C ILE A 35 -1.18 -5.75 -3.55
N LEU A 36 -1.85 -5.71 -2.39
CA LEU A 36 -1.43 -6.46 -1.20
C LEU A 36 -1.48 -7.98 -1.46
N GLU A 37 -2.55 -8.48 -2.08
CA GLU A 37 -2.70 -9.89 -2.41
C GLU A 37 -1.59 -10.36 -3.36
N ASN A 38 -1.34 -9.60 -4.43
CA ASN A 38 -0.28 -9.89 -5.41
C ASN A 38 1.11 -9.85 -4.75
N SER A 39 1.34 -8.87 -3.88
CA SER A 39 2.57 -8.75 -3.10
C SER A 39 2.81 -9.99 -2.26
N VAL A 40 1.81 -10.45 -1.48
CA VAL A 40 1.92 -11.65 -0.65
C VAL A 40 2.13 -12.91 -1.50
N ASN A 41 1.37 -13.07 -2.58
CA ASN A 41 1.51 -14.22 -3.47
C ASN A 41 2.91 -14.28 -4.09
N ARG A 42 3.50 -13.13 -4.45
CA ARG A 42 4.88 -13.04 -4.93
C ARG A 42 5.89 -13.37 -3.84
N MET A 43 5.73 -12.83 -2.63
CA MET A 43 6.57 -13.16 -1.47
C MET A 43 6.59 -14.68 -1.22
N GLN A 44 5.43 -15.33 -1.23
CA GLN A 44 5.31 -16.77 -1.05
C GLN A 44 6.01 -17.55 -2.16
N ARG A 45 5.77 -17.19 -3.42
CA ARG A 45 6.38 -17.84 -4.58
C ARG A 45 7.91 -17.75 -4.58
N GLU A 46 8.45 -16.62 -4.12
CA GLU A 46 9.90 -16.36 -4.05
C GLU A 46 10.53 -16.83 -2.72
N GLY A 47 9.75 -17.45 -1.82
CA GLY A 47 10.23 -17.94 -0.53
C GLY A 47 10.63 -16.83 0.46
N ARG A 48 10.23 -15.58 0.20
CA ARG A 48 10.58 -14.40 0.99
C ARG A 48 9.53 -14.11 2.05
N ILE A 49 9.42 -15.01 3.01
CA ILE A 49 8.41 -15.01 4.09
C ILE A 49 9.02 -14.87 5.48
N SER A 50 10.33 -14.56 5.57
CA SER A 50 10.99 -14.31 6.84
C SER A 50 10.49 -13.00 7.47
N SER A 51 10.68 -12.83 8.78
CA SER A 51 10.29 -11.59 9.47
C SER A 51 10.93 -10.35 8.84
N SER A 52 12.19 -10.43 8.43
CA SER A 52 12.87 -9.31 7.75
C SER A 52 12.31 -9.02 6.37
N ASP A 53 11.86 -10.04 5.62
CA ASP A 53 11.18 -9.82 4.33
C ASP A 53 9.84 -9.11 4.53
N ILE A 54 9.09 -9.52 5.55
CA ILE A 54 7.80 -8.92 5.91
C ILE A 54 7.99 -7.46 6.34
N ASP A 55 9.01 -7.15 7.15
CA ASP A 55 9.28 -5.78 7.57
C ASP A 55 9.75 -4.90 6.41
N ASN A 56 10.53 -5.45 5.48
CA ASN A 56 10.86 -4.76 4.21
C ASN A 56 9.60 -4.49 3.37
N ALA A 57 8.68 -5.45 3.26
CA ALA A 57 7.43 -5.26 2.55
C ALA A 57 6.56 -4.16 3.21
N LYS A 58 6.43 -4.15 4.54
CA LYS A 58 5.73 -3.08 5.29
C LYS A 58 6.35 -1.71 5.01
N ARG A 59 7.68 -1.60 5.07
CA ARG A 59 8.40 -0.35 4.76
C ARG A 59 8.08 0.13 3.35
N ASN A 60 8.15 -0.76 2.37
CA ASN A 60 7.92 -0.43 0.98
C ASN A 60 6.46 -0.02 0.72
N ILE A 61 5.50 -0.65 1.39
CA ILE A 61 4.09 -0.25 1.31
C ILE A 61 3.89 1.15 1.91
N ASN A 62 4.52 1.42 3.05
CA ASN A 62 4.42 2.74 3.66
C ASN A 62 5.00 3.83 2.74
N ILE A 63 6.12 3.58 2.06
CA ILE A 63 6.68 4.50 1.06
C ILE A 63 5.69 4.70 -0.10
N TYR A 64 5.09 3.63 -0.61
CA TYR A 64 4.07 3.72 -1.65
C TYR A 64 2.88 4.62 -1.23
N LEU A 65 2.38 4.44 0.00
CA LEU A 65 1.30 5.27 0.54
C LEU A 65 1.69 6.74 0.71
N GLU A 66 2.93 7.03 1.10
CA GLU A 66 3.44 8.40 1.17
C GLU A 66 3.45 9.07 -0.21
N HIS A 67 3.90 8.35 -1.24
CA HIS A 67 3.87 8.86 -2.62
C HIS A 67 2.45 9.12 -3.10
N LEU A 68 1.51 8.21 -2.84
CA LEU A 68 0.10 8.44 -3.17
C LEU A 68 -0.45 9.68 -2.46
N ALA A 69 -0.08 9.87 -1.19
CA ALA A 69 -0.52 11.00 -0.39
C ALA A 69 0.09 12.35 -0.82
N GLN A 70 1.10 12.36 -1.70
CA GLN A 70 1.57 13.61 -2.33
C GLN A 70 0.55 14.13 -3.37
N ASN A 71 -0.18 13.23 -4.02
CA ASN A 71 -1.15 13.53 -5.09
C ASN A 71 -2.61 13.48 -4.59
N ARG A 72 -2.83 13.69 -3.29
CA ARG A 72 -4.15 13.58 -2.66
C ARG A 72 -5.01 14.82 -2.89
N GLU A 73 -6.32 14.61 -2.96
CA GLU A 73 -7.29 15.71 -2.93
C GLU A 73 -7.54 16.11 -1.48
N ARG A 74 -7.16 17.34 -1.11
CA ARG A 74 -7.32 17.82 0.26
C ARG A 74 -8.78 18.09 0.59
N GLN A 75 -9.24 17.60 1.73
CA GLN A 75 -10.56 17.96 2.26
C GLN A 75 -10.43 18.89 3.47
N PHE A 76 -11.20 19.98 3.50
CA PHE A 76 -11.27 20.84 4.67
C PHE A 76 -12.06 20.15 5.78
N GLY A 77 -11.41 19.88 6.93
CA GLY A 77 -12.05 19.32 8.12
C GLY A 77 -12.32 17.81 8.08
N GLY A 78 -11.82 17.09 7.07
CA GLY A 78 -11.98 15.64 6.89
C GLY A 78 -10.66 14.90 6.65
N ARG A 79 -10.73 13.60 6.39
CA ARG A 79 -9.59 12.83 5.87
C ARG A 79 -9.40 13.17 4.39
N ASP A 80 -8.14 13.32 3.97
CA ASP A 80 -7.80 13.53 2.58
C ASP A 80 -8.10 12.25 1.77
N ILE A 81 -8.69 12.41 0.58
CA ILE A 81 -9.09 11.24 -0.23
C ILE A 81 -8.00 10.93 -1.27
N LEU A 82 -7.51 9.68 -1.22
CA LEU A 82 -6.67 9.09 -2.25
C LEU A 82 -7.55 8.46 -3.33
N ARG A 83 -7.43 8.96 -4.56
CA ARG A 83 -8.20 8.49 -5.73
C ARG A 83 -7.32 7.77 -6.73
N TYR A 84 -7.95 7.00 -7.62
CA TYR A 84 -7.28 6.26 -8.69
C TYR A 84 -6.38 7.13 -9.60
N LYS A 85 -6.71 8.42 -9.78
CA LYS A 85 -5.88 9.36 -10.54
C LYS A 85 -4.48 9.51 -9.93
N SER A 86 -4.38 9.55 -8.60
CA SER A 86 -3.11 9.56 -7.85
C SER A 86 -2.29 8.28 -8.10
N LEU A 87 -2.96 7.16 -8.35
CA LEU A 87 -2.33 5.86 -8.63
C LEU A 87 -1.69 5.84 -10.03
N ASN A 88 -2.33 6.44 -11.05
CA ASN A 88 -1.73 6.56 -12.40
C ASN A 88 -0.53 7.51 -12.44
N GLU A 89 -0.56 8.61 -11.68
CA GLU A 89 0.57 9.54 -11.58
C GLU A 89 1.75 8.94 -10.78
N SER A 90 1.47 8.04 -9.82
CA SER A 90 2.51 7.37 -9.02
C SER A 90 3.01 6.04 -9.61
N LYS A 91 2.24 5.33 -10.46
CA LYS A 91 2.58 4.00 -11.01
C LYS A 91 3.94 3.95 -11.71
N SER A 92 4.35 5.04 -12.35
CA SER A 92 5.64 5.18 -13.04
C SER A 92 6.86 5.15 -12.10
N SER A 93 6.68 5.39 -10.79
CA SER A 93 7.78 5.48 -9.81
C SER A 93 7.83 4.34 -8.79
N ILE A 94 6.88 3.39 -8.81
CA ILE A 94 6.69 2.36 -7.77
C ILE A 94 7.36 1.02 -8.10
N CYS A 95 7.75 0.81 -9.35
CA CYS A 95 8.43 -0.42 -9.79
C CYS A 95 9.79 -0.74 -9.10
N PRO A 96 10.50 0.15 -8.37
CA PRO A 96 11.66 -0.29 -7.58
C PRO A 96 11.31 -0.91 -6.22
N LEU A 97 10.05 -0.85 -5.75
CA LEU A 97 9.66 -1.32 -4.41
C LEU A 97 9.11 -2.75 -4.44
N TRP A 98 9.98 -3.75 -4.36
CA TRP A 98 9.58 -5.15 -4.19
C TRP A 98 8.86 -5.36 -2.83
N PRO A 99 7.74 -6.10 -2.72
CA PRO A 99 7.04 -6.87 -3.75
C PRO A 99 5.88 -6.14 -4.45
N ILE A 100 5.76 -4.81 -4.28
CA ILE A 100 4.67 -3.98 -4.83
C ILE A 100 4.77 -3.85 -6.37
N CYS A 101 5.97 -4.12 -6.92
CA CYS A 101 6.25 -4.08 -8.36
C CYS A 101 5.71 -5.27 -9.16
#